data_AF-A0A2M7AHW5-F1
#
_entry.id   AF-A0A2M7AHW5-F1
#
_cell.length_a   1.000
_cell.length_b   1.000
_cell.length_c   1.000
_cell.angle_alpha   90.00
_cell.angle_beta   90.00
_cell.angle_gamma   90.00
#
_symmetry.space_group_name_H-M   'P 1'
#
loop_
_entity.id
_entity.type
_entity.pdbx_description
1 polymer ?
#
loop_
_entity_poly.entity_id
_entity_poly.type
_entity_poly.pdbx_seq_one_letter_code
_entity_poly.pdbx_strand_id
1 'polypeptide(L)'
;MKCTKAALLRFIILIGWGPNSSVSYALKPPQPLLLFSFDGTVQIRYVGDEDWVDVPHAFVEGYGRSVGVADMAYAIRSGRAHRASGEQAFAVLDIMQGFLESSETGRCVTPASTYERPAPMPAELPFGELDG
;
A
#
# COMPACT_ATOMS: atom_id res chain seq x y z
N MET A 1 -17.16 -13.26 -21.19
CA MET A 1 -15.93 -13.35 -20.36
C MET A 1 -14.75 -12.74 -21.12
N LYS A 2 -14.73 -11.42 -21.29
CA LYS A 2 -13.61 -10.67 -21.87
C LYS A 2 -13.42 -9.44 -20.97
N CYS A 3 -12.88 -9.68 -19.77
CA CYS A 3 -12.31 -8.61 -18.98
C CYS A 3 -10.98 -8.28 -19.67
N THR A 4 -11.04 -7.30 -20.57
CA THR A 4 -10.01 -7.02 -21.55
C THR A 4 -8.71 -6.69 -20.83
N LYS A 5 -7.62 -7.39 -21.17
CA LYS A 5 -6.25 -7.18 -20.67
C LYS A 5 -5.84 -5.70 -20.53
N ALA A 6 -6.46 -4.80 -21.29
CA ALA A 6 -6.26 -3.35 -21.25
C ALA A 6 -6.60 -2.68 -19.90
N ALA A 7 -7.62 -3.13 -19.16
CA ALA A 7 -7.97 -2.53 -17.86
C ALA A 7 -6.94 -2.91 -16.78
N LEU A 8 -6.51 -4.17 -16.78
CA LEU A 8 -5.45 -4.68 -15.92
C LEU A 8 -4.10 -4.01 -16.25
N LEU A 9 -3.79 -3.83 -17.53
CA LEU A 9 -2.55 -3.18 -17.98
C LEU A 9 -2.50 -1.69 -17.58
N ARG A 10 -3.64 -0.97 -17.59
CA ARG A 10 -3.70 0.41 -17.08
C ARG A 10 -3.51 0.49 -15.57
N PHE A 11 -3.99 -0.49 -14.81
CA PHE A 11 -3.75 -0.58 -13.36
C PHE A 11 -2.28 -0.88 -13.04
N ILE A 12 -1.63 -1.75 -13.84
CA ILE A 12 -0.21 -2.12 -13.74
C ILE A 12 0.72 -0.95 -14.13
N ILE A 13 0.39 -0.18 -15.17
CA ILE A 13 1.21 0.97 -15.58
C ILE A 13 1.11 2.13 -14.57
N LEU A 14 -0.06 2.33 -13.93
CA LEU A 14 -0.24 3.41 -12.94
C LEU A 14 0.56 3.20 -11.64
N ILE A 15 0.97 1.96 -11.35
CA ILE A 15 1.85 1.58 -10.23
C ILE A 15 3.33 1.48 -10.64
N GLY A 16 3.69 1.86 -11.87
CA GLY A 16 5.08 1.84 -12.36
C GLY A 16 5.63 0.45 -12.72
N TRP A 17 4.78 -0.57 -12.87
CA TRP A 17 5.20 -1.91 -13.25
C TRP A 17 5.33 -2.03 -14.78
N GLY A 18 6.54 -2.33 -15.25
CA GLY A 18 6.81 -2.59 -16.66
C GLY A 18 6.27 -3.95 -17.13
N PRO A 19 6.14 -4.17 -18.45
CA PRO A 19 5.58 -5.40 -19.01
C PRO A 19 6.39 -6.69 -18.71
N ASN A 20 7.60 -6.57 -18.16
CA ASN A 20 8.48 -7.68 -17.79
C ASN A 20 8.77 -7.77 -16.28
N SER A 21 8.14 -6.95 -15.43
CA SER A 21 8.39 -6.95 -13.99
C SER A 21 7.26 -7.63 -13.24
N SER A 22 7.21 -8.96 -13.25
CA SER A 22 6.47 -9.69 -12.21
C SER A 22 7.36 -9.76 -10.98
N VAL A 23 7.30 -8.75 -10.10
CA VAL A 23 7.95 -8.82 -8.81
C VAL A 23 7.03 -9.62 -7.90
N SER A 24 7.42 -10.87 -7.62
CA SER A 24 6.74 -11.63 -6.57
C SER A 24 7.28 -11.13 -5.23
N TYR A 25 6.41 -10.60 -4.38
CA TYR A 25 6.74 -10.27 -3.00
C TYR A 25 6.24 -11.40 -2.11
N ALA A 26 7.12 -11.97 -1.30
CA ALA A 26 6.75 -12.91 -0.26
C ALA A 26 7.17 -12.31 1.08
N LEU A 27 6.20 -12.00 1.93
CA LEU A 27 6.48 -11.71 3.33
C LEU A 27 6.75 -13.06 4.02
N LYS A 28 7.96 -13.24 4.56
CA LYS A 28 8.29 -14.41 5.39
C LYS A 28 7.23 -14.53 6.51
N PRO A 29 6.72 -15.75 6.81
CA PRO A 29 5.74 -15.92 7.89
C PRO A 29 6.27 -15.26 9.17
N PRO A 30 5.41 -14.52 9.90
CA PRO A 30 5.84 -13.70 11.01
C PRO A 30 6.60 -14.57 12.00
N GLN A 31 7.81 -14.13 12.36
CA GLN A 31 8.48 -14.67 13.52
C GLN A 31 7.59 -14.38 14.74
N PRO A 32 7.40 -15.33 15.67
CA PRO A 32 6.33 -15.28 16.67
C PRO A 32 6.38 -14.08 17.65
N LEU A 33 7.36 -13.19 17.52
CA LEU A 33 7.59 -12.03 18.38
C LEU A 33 7.35 -10.66 17.70
N LEU A 34 6.90 -10.61 16.44
CA LEU A 34 6.84 -9.37 15.64
C LEU A 34 5.44 -9.03 15.07
N LEU A 35 4.37 -9.36 15.80
CA LEU A 35 2.99 -9.26 15.27
C LEU A 35 2.54 -7.82 14.91
N PHE A 36 3.17 -6.79 15.50
CA PHE A 36 2.70 -5.41 15.39
C PHE A 36 3.52 -4.49 14.47
N SER A 37 4.72 -4.90 14.07
CA SER A 37 5.66 -4.09 13.26
C SER A 37 5.79 -4.61 11.84
N PHE A 38 6.30 -3.76 10.95
CA PHE A 38 6.56 -4.09 9.55
C PHE A 38 8.04 -4.42 9.27
N ASP A 39 8.83 -4.70 10.31
CA ASP A 39 10.29 -4.85 10.28
C ASP A 39 10.78 -6.21 9.74
N GLY A 40 9.90 -6.94 9.04
CA GLY A 40 10.26 -8.24 8.46
C GLY A 40 11.17 -8.10 7.24
N THR A 41 12.07 -9.05 7.01
CA THR A 41 12.90 -9.09 5.80
C THR A 41 12.02 -9.07 4.56
N VAL A 42 12.25 -8.08 3.69
CA VAL A 42 11.59 -7.98 2.39
C VAL A 42 12.48 -8.68 1.37
N GLN A 43 11.88 -9.59 0.61
CA GLN A 43 12.58 -10.30 -0.46
C GLN A 43 11.90 -10.04 -1.80
N ILE A 44 12.71 -9.90 -2.85
CA ILE A 44 12.25 -9.84 -4.22
C ILE A 44 12.74 -11.06 -4.99
N ARG A 45 11.89 -11.56 -5.88
CA ARG A 45 12.27 -12.56 -6.86
C ARG A 45 11.79 -12.10 -8.23
N TYR A 46 12.74 -11.96 -9.15
CA TYR A 46 12.43 -11.63 -10.53
C TYR A 46 12.03 -12.88 -11.32
N VAL A 47 11.32 -12.64 -12.43
CA VAL A 47 10.94 -13.73 -13.34
C VAL A 47 12.18 -14.34 -13.96
N GLY A 48 12.35 -15.66 -13.78
CA GLY A 48 13.49 -16.41 -14.30
C GLY A 48 14.59 -16.66 -13.26
N ASP A 49 14.57 -15.96 -12.13
CA ASP A 49 15.49 -16.24 -11.02
C ASP A 49 15.00 -17.44 -10.22
N GLU A 50 15.92 -18.30 -9.80
CA GLU A 50 15.61 -19.40 -8.87
C GLU A 50 15.56 -18.91 -7.42
N ASP A 51 16.43 -17.96 -7.08
CA ASP A 51 16.64 -17.49 -5.72
C ASP A 51 15.90 -16.19 -5.39
N TRP A 52 15.62 -16.01 -4.10
CA TRP A 52 15.09 -14.76 -3.53
C TRP A 52 16.23 -13.87 -3.05
N VAL A 53 16.11 -12.57 -3.26
CA VAL A 53 17.12 -11.59 -2.85
C VAL A 53 16.53 -10.68 -1.78
N ASP A 54 17.25 -10.55 -0.66
CA ASP A 54 16.91 -9.62 0.42
C ASP A 54 17.08 -8.17 -0.06
N VAL A 55 16.09 -7.33 0.25
CA VAL A 55 16.09 -5.89 -0.06
C VAL A 55 16.02 -5.11 1.24
N PRO A 56 16.90 -4.10 1.42
CA PRO A 56 16.82 -3.23 2.59
C PRO A 56 15.50 -2.46 2.61
N HIS A 57 15.04 -2.11 3.81
CA HIS A 57 13.82 -1.32 3.97
C HIS A 57 14.02 0.07 3.37
N ALA A 58 13.01 0.55 2.65
CA ALA A 58 13.01 1.89 2.06
C ALA A 58 12.59 2.98 3.07
N PHE A 59 12.27 2.60 4.30
CA PHE A 59 11.79 3.45 5.38
C PHE A 59 12.38 3.01 6.71
N VAL A 60 12.27 3.85 7.73
CA VAL A 60 12.79 3.57 9.07
C VAL A 60 12.02 2.43 9.74
N GLU A 61 12.75 1.45 10.24
CA GLU A 61 12.24 0.32 11.01
C GLU A 61 11.70 0.75 12.38
N GLY A 62 10.86 -0.09 12.99
CA GLY A 62 10.31 0.10 14.33
C GLY A 62 8.92 0.75 14.34
N TYR A 63 8.45 1.27 13.20
CA TYR A 63 7.09 1.75 13.07
C TYR A 63 6.09 0.58 12.93
N GLY A 64 5.11 0.58 13.83
CA GLY A 64 3.96 -0.31 13.75
C GLY A 64 2.74 0.35 13.13
N ARG A 65 1.60 -0.33 13.23
CA ARG A 65 0.30 0.15 12.71
C ARG A 65 -0.19 1.48 13.34
N SER A 66 0.42 1.95 14.43
CA SER A 66 0.04 3.17 15.14
C SER A 66 0.59 4.46 14.53
N VAL A 67 1.58 4.41 13.62
CA VAL A 67 2.22 5.61 13.06
C VAL A 67 1.22 6.55 12.37
N GLY A 68 0.20 5.99 11.71
CA GLY A 68 -0.83 6.81 11.05
C GLY A 68 -1.66 7.68 12.01
N VAL A 69 -1.88 7.21 13.24
CA VAL A 69 -2.59 8.01 14.27
C VAL A 69 -1.70 9.14 14.78
N ALA A 70 -0.41 8.88 14.94
CA ALA A 70 0.56 9.91 15.33
C ALA A 70 0.71 10.99 14.25
N ASP A 71 0.82 10.59 12.96
CA ASP A 71 0.83 11.50 11.80
C ASP A 71 -0.41 12.39 11.77
N MET A 72 -1.60 11.81 12.00
CA MET A 72 -2.85 12.55 12.04
C MET A 72 -2.88 13.58 13.17
N ALA A 73 -2.43 13.21 14.38
CA ALA A 73 -2.36 14.15 15.50
C ALA A 73 -1.41 15.32 15.21
N TYR A 74 -0.28 15.04 14.56
CA TYR A 74 0.67 16.06 14.13
C TYR A 74 0.06 16.99 13.07
N ALA A 75 -0.62 16.42 12.08
CA ALA A 75 -1.29 17.16 11.01
C ALA A 75 -2.36 18.12 11.55
N ILE A 76 -3.17 17.65 12.51
CA ILE A 76 -4.20 18.48 13.16
C ILE A 76 -3.55 19.66 13.91
N ARG A 77 -2.39 19.45 14.54
CA ARG A 77 -1.68 20.51 15.27
C ARG A 77 -1.01 21.53 14.35
N SER A 78 -0.44 21.11 13.22
CA SER A 78 0.26 22.01 12.30
C SER A 78 -0.65 22.62 11.22
N GLY A 79 -1.85 22.07 11.03
CA GLY A 79 -2.81 22.54 10.03
C GLY A 79 -2.58 22.02 8.62
N ARG A 80 -1.68 21.05 8.43
CA ARG A 80 -1.53 20.34 7.15
C ARG A 80 -2.64 19.31 6.95
N ALA A 81 -2.87 18.91 5.70
CA ALA A 81 -3.75 17.79 5.40
C ALA A 81 -3.21 16.48 6.05
N HIS A 82 -4.08 15.73 6.71
CA HIS A 82 -3.76 14.42 7.25
C HIS A 82 -3.62 13.39 6.11
N ARG A 83 -2.61 12.52 6.18
CA ARG A 83 -2.42 11.46 5.17
C ARG A 83 -3.54 10.43 5.23
N ALA A 84 -3.94 10.05 6.44
CA ALA A 84 -5.08 9.16 6.68
C ALA A 84 -6.40 9.93 6.61
N SER A 85 -6.80 10.36 5.41
CA SER A 85 -8.00 11.20 5.22
C SER A 85 -9.31 10.43 5.21
N GLY A 86 -10.39 11.12 5.59
CA GLY A 86 -11.75 10.57 5.50
C GLY A 86 -12.16 10.23 4.06
N GLU A 87 -11.72 11.02 3.08
CA GLU A 87 -11.97 10.74 1.66
C GLU A 87 -11.25 9.47 1.21
N GLN A 88 -10.00 9.27 1.63
CA GLN A 88 -9.27 8.02 1.37
C GLN A 88 -9.97 6.83 2.03
N ALA A 89 -10.43 6.97 3.28
CA ALA A 89 -11.17 5.92 3.98
C ALA A 89 -12.49 5.57 3.28
N PHE A 90 -13.22 6.57 2.79
CA PHE A 90 -14.43 6.37 2.01
C PHE A 90 -14.14 5.64 0.70
N ALA A 91 -13.04 5.98 0.02
CA ALA A 91 -12.65 5.31 -1.21
C ALA A 91 -12.29 3.82 -0.99
N VAL A 92 -11.63 3.50 0.13
CA VAL A 92 -11.39 2.11 0.53
C VAL A 92 -12.71 1.38 0.77
N LEU A 93 -13.67 2.00 1.46
CA LEU A 93 -14.99 1.41 1.71
C LEU A 93 -15.74 1.13 0.40
N ASP A 94 -15.72 2.06 -0.55
CA ASP A 94 -16.34 1.90 -1.87
C ASP A 94 -15.71 0.74 -2.66
N ILE A 95 -14.39 0.60 -2.61
CA ILE A 95 -13.68 -0.55 -3.20
C ILE A 95 -14.10 -1.86 -2.52
N MET A 96 -14.15 -1.89 -1.18
CA MET A 96 -14.57 -3.07 -0.42
C MET A 96 -16.00 -3.49 -0.78
N GLN A 97 -16.91 -2.53 -0.95
CA GLN A 97 -18.27 -2.79 -1.40
C GLN A 97 -18.28 -3.34 -2.84
N GLY A 98 -17.49 -2.74 -3.73
CA GLY A 98 -17.35 -3.20 -5.12
C GLY A 98 -16.87 -4.65 -5.23
N PHE A 99 -16.02 -5.12 -4.30
CA PHE A 99 -15.64 -6.54 -4.25
C PHE A 99 -16.80 -7.46 -3.90
N LEU A 100 -17.65 -7.07 -2.95
CA LEU A 100 -18.84 -7.85 -2.57
C LEU A 100 -19.83 -7.91 -3.74
N GLU A 101 -20.16 -6.77 -4.34
CA GLU A 101 -21.05 -6.70 -5.49
C GLU A 101 -20.50 -7.47 -6.71
N SER A 102 -19.18 -7.37 -6.96
CA SER A 102 -18.53 -8.12 -8.03
C SER A 102 -18.60 -9.64 -7.81
N SER A 103 -18.50 -10.07 -6.55
CA SER A 103 -18.60 -11.49 -6.17
C SER A 103 -20.02 -12.03 -6.38
N GLU A 104 -21.03 -11.26 -5.97
CA GLU A 104 -22.44 -11.65 -6.08
C GLU A 104 -22.93 -11.66 -7.54
N THR A 105 -22.51 -10.68 -8.33
CA THR A 105 -23.01 -10.49 -9.71
C THR A 105 -22.16 -11.18 -10.78
N GLY A 106 -20.93 -11.58 -10.43
CA GLY A 106 -19.94 -12.10 -11.39
C GLY A 106 -19.46 -11.05 -12.41
N ARG A 107 -19.66 -9.76 -12.14
CA ARG A 107 -19.32 -8.65 -13.03
C ARG A 107 -18.27 -7.75 -12.39
N CYS A 108 -17.40 -7.17 -13.22
CA CYS A 108 -16.46 -6.15 -12.76
C CYS A 108 -17.22 -4.87 -12.40
N VAL A 109 -17.01 -4.38 -11.18
CA VAL A 109 -17.56 -3.12 -10.66
C VAL A 109 -16.45 -2.07 -10.64
N THR A 110 -16.76 -0.85 -11.11
CA THR A 110 -15.84 0.28 -11.05
C THR A 110 -16.24 1.16 -9.87
N PRO A 111 -15.37 1.34 -8.86
CA PRO A 111 -15.61 2.27 -7.76
C PRO A 111 -15.84 3.69 -8.28
N ALA A 112 -16.77 4.42 -7.66
CA ALA A 112 -17.13 5.78 -8.06
C ALA A 112 -16.37 6.85 -7.25
N SER A 113 -15.91 6.49 -6.07
CA SER A 113 -15.14 7.36 -5.18
C SER A 113 -13.78 7.75 -5.78
N THR A 114 -13.39 8.99 -5.52
CA THR A 114 -12.06 9.52 -5.84
C THR A 114 -11.58 10.33 -4.64
N TYR A 115 -10.26 10.44 -4.50
CA TYR A 115 -9.62 11.25 -3.46
C TYR A 115 -8.27 11.75 -3.96
N GLU A 116 -7.79 12.85 -3.38
CA GLU A 116 -6.45 13.34 -3.66
C GLU A 116 -5.42 12.44 -2.98
N ARG A 117 -4.48 11.89 -3.75
CA ARG A 117 -3.40 11.06 -3.19
C ARG A 117 -2.53 11.94 -2.28
N PRO A 118 -2.44 11.64 -0.97
CA PRO A 118 -1.61 12.41 -0.06
C PRO A 118 -0.12 12.24 -0.37
N ALA A 119 0.68 13.23 -0.01
CA ALA A 119 2.14 13.13 -0.09
C ALA A 119 2.65 11.97 0.78
N PRO A 120 3.65 11.20 0.31
CA PRO A 120 4.27 10.16 1.14
C PRO A 120 4.92 10.75 2.38
N MET A 121 5.11 9.93 3.42
CA MET A 121 5.94 10.29 4.56
C MET A 121 7.42 10.33 4.11
N PRO A 122 8.21 11.33 4.51
CA PRO A 122 9.63 11.39 4.16
C PRO A 122 10.38 10.18 4.74
N ALA A 123 11.17 9.52 3.91
CA ALA A 123 11.88 8.29 4.29
C ALA A 123 13.13 8.57 5.14
N GLU A 124 13.69 9.77 5.06
CA GLU A 124 14.93 10.12 5.77
C GLU A 124 14.72 10.59 7.22
N LEU A 125 13.47 10.66 7.71
CA LEU A 125 13.19 11.09 9.08
C LEU A 125 13.68 10.06 10.11
N PRO A 126 14.34 10.47 11.20
CA PRO A 126 14.70 9.57 12.29
C PRO A 126 13.48 8.86 12.90
N PHE A 127 13.72 7.71 13.53
CA PHE A 127 12.67 7.01 14.28
C PHE A 127 12.09 7.92 15.38
N GLY A 128 10.75 8.01 15.42
CA GLY A 128 10.01 8.86 16.36
C GLY A 128 9.74 10.28 15.87
N GLU A 129 10.33 10.70 14.75
CA GLU A 129 10.09 12.01 14.15
C GLU A 129 9.02 11.95 13.05
N LEU A 130 8.17 12.99 13.01
CA LEU A 130 7.10 13.15 12.02
C LEU A 130 7.18 14.56 11.42
N ASP A 131 6.82 14.69 10.16
CA ASP A 131 6.75 15.98 9.49
C ASP A 131 5.52 16.79 9.94
N GLY A 132 5.79 18.02 10.37
CA GLY A 132 4.82 19.02 10.83
C GLY A 132 4.57 20.10 9.80
#